data_AF-A0A8D8V5S3-F1
#
_entry.id   AF-A0A8D8V5S3-F1
#
_cell.length_a   1.000
_cell.length_b   1.000
_cell.length_c   1.000
_cell.angle_alpha   90.00
_cell.angle_beta   90.00
_cell.angle_gamma   90.00
#
_symmetry.space_group_name_H-M   'P 1'
#
loop_
_entity.id
_entity.type
_entity.pdbx_description
1 polymer ?
#
loop_
_entity_poly.entity_id
_entity_poly.type
_entity_poly.pdbx_seq_one_letter_code
_entity_poly.pdbx_strand_id
1 'polypeptide(L)'
;MDPRNVTQVDEQLTYTIIQDILDSTEDSVVLTDVLNKLVEIKEDAQQRSWQLHEDEHIILDLVEKLRALLSDADSAICNRVLARDGYSAMDALVSYYQMETRWSIRQVLLEVFVLSCGLHPLLITSLLNSVLPQELGRDILSDSDEFTITSLISCILIPGVCSLLWSSSSAHYFPAQLCATTRARS
;
A
#
# COMPACT_ATOMS: atom_id res chain seq x y z
N MET A 1 23.92 -32.52 17.10
CA MET A 1 23.64 -31.24 16.43
C MET A 1 22.55 -31.52 15.40
N ASP A 2 21.36 -30.93 15.56
CA ASP A 2 20.21 -31.16 14.66
C ASP A 2 20.43 -30.36 13.36
N PRO A 3 20.48 -31.01 12.18
CA PRO A 3 20.70 -30.34 10.89
C PRO A 3 19.63 -29.31 10.53
N ARG A 4 18.44 -29.36 11.16
CA ARG A 4 17.35 -28.38 10.91
C ARG A 4 17.65 -26.98 11.45
N ASN A 5 18.48 -26.89 12.49
CA ASN A 5 18.84 -25.61 13.11
C ASN A 5 19.87 -24.83 12.27
N VAL A 6 20.73 -25.54 11.53
CA VAL A 6 21.74 -24.91 10.65
C VAL A 6 21.07 -24.25 9.44
N THR A 7 20.06 -24.90 8.84
CA THR A 7 19.29 -24.34 7.71
C THR A 7 18.42 -23.15 8.10
N GLN A 8 17.80 -23.13 9.28
CA GLN A 8 17.01 -21.98 9.73
C GLN A 8 17.86 -20.75 10.01
N VAL A 9 19.05 -20.92 10.59
CA VAL A 9 19.97 -19.81 10.85
C VAL A 9 20.49 -19.21 9.54
N ASP A 10 20.74 -20.04 8.52
CA ASP A 10 21.21 -19.60 7.20
C ASP A 10 20.12 -18.85 6.41
N GLU A 11 18.86 -19.30 6.48
CA GLU A 11 17.71 -18.58 5.90
C GLU A 11 17.46 -17.23 6.58
N GLN A 12 17.53 -17.18 7.91
CA GLN A 12 17.34 -15.95 8.67
C GLN A 12 18.45 -14.92 8.37
N LEU A 13 19.69 -15.38 8.25
CA LEU A 13 20.84 -14.54 7.92
C LEU A 13 20.74 -13.99 6.50
N THR A 14 20.33 -14.84 5.55
CA THR A 14 20.11 -14.47 4.15
C THR A 14 19.00 -13.42 4.03
N TYR A 15 17.91 -13.58 4.78
CA TYR A 15 16.82 -12.59 4.82
C TYR A 15 17.33 -11.22 5.32
N THR A 16 18.05 -11.18 6.43
CA THR A 16 18.60 -9.92 6.97
C THR A 16 19.55 -9.23 5.98
N ILE A 17 20.43 -9.98 5.31
CA ILE A 17 21.35 -9.41 4.32
C ILE A 17 20.59 -8.81 3.13
N ILE A 18 19.54 -9.49 2.66
CA ILE A 18 18.70 -8.96 1.57
C ILE A 18 18.00 -7.67 2.00
N GLN A 19 17.49 -7.61 3.23
CA GLN A 19 16.88 -6.39 3.76
C GLN A 19 17.89 -5.24 3.86
N ASP A 20 19.09 -5.50 4.36
CA ASP A 20 20.15 -4.47 4.44
C ASP A 20 20.55 -3.95 3.06
N ILE A 21 20.63 -4.83 2.06
CA ILE A 21 20.92 -4.45 0.67
C ILE A 21 19.79 -3.56 0.12
N LEU A 22 18.53 -3.96 0.29
CA LEU A 22 17.37 -3.19 -0.15
C LEU A 22 17.32 -1.82 0.55
N ASP A 23 17.58 -1.79 1.85
CA ASP A 23 17.60 -0.56 2.66
C ASP A 23 18.72 0.39 2.20
N SER A 24 19.82 -0.14 1.66
CA SER A 24 20.96 0.65 1.15
C SER A 24 20.81 1.18 -0.28
N THR A 25 19.75 0.81 -0.98
CA THR A 25 19.50 1.32 -2.34
C THR A 25 19.17 2.81 -2.34
N GLU A 26 19.57 3.51 -3.40
CA GLU A 26 19.31 4.95 -3.56
C GLU A 26 17.81 5.27 -3.48
N ASP A 27 16.98 4.48 -4.16
CA ASP A 27 15.53 4.64 -4.15
C ASP A 27 14.92 4.44 -2.74
N SER A 28 15.43 3.48 -1.97
CA SER A 28 14.98 3.24 -0.58
C SER A 28 15.25 4.46 0.31
N VAL A 29 16.45 5.03 0.19
CA VAL A 29 16.86 6.20 0.97
C VAL A 29 16.01 7.41 0.58
N VAL A 30 15.86 7.67 -0.73
CA VAL A 30 15.08 8.82 -1.22
C VAL A 30 13.60 8.68 -0.85
N LEU A 31 13.01 7.49 -0.97
CA LEU A 31 11.63 7.23 -0.60
C LEU A 31 11.40 7.39 0.90
N THR A 32 12.31 6.88 1.73
CA THR A 32 12.27 7.02 3.19
C THR A 32 12.37 8.50 3.60
N ASP A 33 13.27 9.27 2.99
CA ASP A 33 13.44 10.69 3.27
C ASP A 33 12.19 11.50 2.90
N VAL A 34 11.56 11.20 1.77
CA VAL A 34 10.32 11.87 1.35
C VAL A 34 9.17 11.56 2.31
N LEU A 35 9.01 10.28 2.71
CA LEU A 35 8.01 9.88 3.70
C LEU A 35 8.24 10.55 5.05
N ASN A 36 9.48 10.55 5.55
CA ASN A 36 9.81 11.18 6.84
C ASN A 36 9.52 12.68 6.82
N LYS A 37 9.84 13.37 5.72
CA LYS A 37 9.50 14.80 5.58
C LYS A 37 7.99 15.04 5.63
N LEU A 38 7.18 14.20 4.97
CA LEU A 38 5.72 14.32 5.05
C LEU A 38 5.19 14.06 6.46
N VAL A 39 5.78 13.11 7.20
CA VAL A 39 5.46 12.87 8.60
C VAL A 39 5.83 14.08 9.46
N GLU A 40 7.01 14.66 9.26
CA GLU A 40 7.45 15.87 9.96
C GLU A 40 6.53 17.07 9.69
N ILE A 41 6.12 17.29 8.44
CA ILE A 41 5.15 18.33 8.07
C ILE A 41 3.82 18.12 8.80
N LYS A 42 3.34 16.87 8.85
CA LYS A 42 2.13 16.52 9.60
C LYS A 42 2.28 16.83 11.09
N GLU A 43 3.40 16.45 11.71
CA GLU A 43 3.64 16.69 13.13
C GLU A 43 3.77 18.20 13.43
N ASP A 44 4.41 18.96 12.55
CA ASP A 44 4.53 20.41 12.68
C ASP A 44 3.17 21.11 12.56
N ALA A 45 2.33 20.68 11.62
CA ALA A 45 0.95 21.16 11.46
C ALA A 45 0.06 20.87 12.69
N GLN A 46 0.40 19.84 13.48
CA GLN A 46 -0.27 19.55 14.75
C GLN A 46 0.25 20.41 15.91
N GLN A 47 1.51 20.83 15.88
CA GLN A 47 2.14 21.61 16.96
C GLN A 47 2.00 23.12 16.79
N ARG A 48 1.90 23.62 15.55
CA ARG A 48 1.66 25.03 15.25
C ARG A 48 0.19 25.22 14.93
N SER A 49 -0.52 26.07 15.70
CA SER A 49 -1.84 26.57 15.31
C SER A 49 -1.73 27.18 13.90
N TRP A 50 -2.23 26.45 12.91
CA TRP A 50 -2.44 26.60 11.44
C TRP A 50 -2.06 27.89 10.66
N GLN A 51 -1.57 28.97 11.28
CA GLN A 51 -1.28 30.26 10.67
C GLN A 51 0.08 30.36 9.95
N LEU A 52 0.89 29.31 9.98
CA LEU A 52 2.04 29.16 9.09
C LEU A 52 1.66 28.08 8.07
N HIS A 53 0.89 28.49 7.06
CA HIS A 53 0.72 27.67 5.86
C HIS A 53 2.13 27.41 5.33
N GLU A 54 2.62 26.17 5.41
CA GLU A 54 3.61 25.77 4.43
C GLU A 54 2.99 26.02 3.05
N ASP A 55 3.77 26.64 2.16
CA ASP A 55 3.31 26.99 0.83
C ASP A 55 2.73 25.73 0.18
N GLU A 56 1.46 25.80 -0.24
CA GLU A 56 0.72 24.66 -0.81
C GLU A 56 1.53 23.93 -1.88
N HIS A 57 2.29 24.68 -2.68
CA HIS A 57 3.19 24.18 -3.70
C HIS A 57 4.31 23.27 -3.15
N ILE A 58 4.87 23.55 -1.98
CA ILE A 58 5.94 22.72 -1.39
C ILE A 58 5.40 21.36 -0.99
N ILE A 59 4.22 21.34 -0.35
CA ILE A 59 3.56 20.09 0.05
C ILE A 59 3.15 19.31 -1.20
N LEU A 60 2.55 19.98 -2.18
CA LEU A 60 2.11 19.35 -3.42
C LEU A 60 3.30 18.73 -4.17
N ASP A 61 4.40 19.47 -4.36
CA ASP A 61 5.62 18.97 -4.99
C ASP A 61 6.20 17.76 -4.26
N LEU A 62 6.12 17.75 -2.92
CA LEU A 62 6.61 16.64 -2.10
C LEU A 62 5.73 15.38 -2.24
N VAL A 63 4.41 15.54 -2.24
CA VAL A 63 3.47 14.42 -2.43
C VAL A 63 3.52 13.92 -3.88
N GLU A 64 3.67 14.79 -4.86
CA GLU A 64 3.89 14.41 -6.27
C GLU A 64 5.22 13.66 -6.45
N LYS A 65 6.28 14.11 -5.76
CA LYS A 65 7.54 13.39 -5.73
C LYS A 65 7.38 12.00 -5.13
N LEU A 66 6.63 11.86 -4.03
CA LEU A 66 6.34 10.54 -3.44
C LEU A 66 5.61 9.63 -4.44
N ARG A 67 4.58 10.17 -5.11
CA ARG A 67 3.83 9.45 -6.14
C ARG A 67 4.73 8.98 -7.29
N ALA A 68 5.60 9.86 -7.79
CA ALA A 68 6.54 9.51 -8.87
C ALA A 68 7.49 8.40 -8.45
N LEU A 69 8.07 8.49 -7.25
CA LEU A 69 8.95 7.45 -6.70
C LEU A 69 8.23 6.10 -6.58
N LEU A 70 6.98 6.09 -6.09
CA LEU A 70 6.19 4.85 -5.98
C LEU A 70 5.84 4.24 -7.34
N SER A 71 5.74 5.06 -8.39
CA SER A 71 5.45 4.58 -9.76
C SER A 71 6.71 4.06 -10.46
N ASP A 72 7.87 4.64 -10.19
CA ASP A 72 9.10 4.37 -10.93
C ASP A 72 10.04 3.39 -10.22
N ALA A 73 10.01 3.32 -8.89
CA ALA A 73 10.91 2.48 -8.11
C ALA A 73 10.51 1.00 -8.09
N ASP A 74 11.49 0.14 -7.79
CA ASP A 74 11.27 -1.31 -7.70
C ASP A 74 10.26 -1.66 -6.60
N SER A 75 9.29 -2.50 -6.95
CA SER A 75 8.21 -2.90 -6.04
C SER A 75 8.67 -3.57 -4.74
N ALA A 76 9.83 -4.27 -4.73
CA ALA A 76 10.37 -4.85 -3.51
C ALA A 76 10.92 -3.77 -2.58
N ILE A 77 11.54 -2.72 -3.13
CA ILE A 77 12.03 -1.55 -2.37
C ILE A 77 10.84 -0.80 -1.79
N CYS A 78 9.84 -0.47 -2.61
CA CYS A 78 8.63 0.22 -2.14
C CYS A 78 7.93 -0.57 -1.04
N ASN A 79 7.76 -1.88 -1.23
CA ASN A 79 7.14 -2.74 -0.22
C ASN A 79 7.90 -2.75 1.10
N ARG A 80 9.23 -2.84 1.04
CA ARG A 80 10.10 -2.79 2.22
C ARG A 80 9.94 -1.47 2.97
N VAL A 81 10.05 -0.34 2.26
CA VAL A 81 9.96 0.99 2.88
C VAL A 81 8.57 1.26 3.45
N LEU A 82 7.51 0.92 2.71
CA LEU A 82 6.12 1.13 3.15
C LEU A 82 5.74 0.26 4.35
N ALA A 83 6.19 -1.00 4.40
CA ALA A 83 5.89 -1.92 5.49
C ALA A 83 6.70 -1.66 6.77
N ARG A 84 7.64 -0.70 6.73
CA ARG A 84 8.46 -0.34 7.88
C ARG A 84 7.59 0.13 9.04
N ASP A 85 7.96 -0.29 10.25
CA ASP A 85 7.29 0.04 11.51
C ASP A 85 5.77 -0.19 11.49
N GLY A 86 5.31 -1.19 10.72
CA GLY A 86 3.90 -1.56 10.65
C GLY A 86 3.02 -0.58 9.88
N TYR A 87 3.55 0.02 8.81
CA TYR A 87 2.86 1.04 7.98
C TYR A 87 2.65 2.38 8.70
N SER A 88 3.46 2.70 9.72
CA SER A 88 3.33 3.94 10.50
C SER A 88 3.37 5.21 9.64
N ALA A 89 4.20 5.24 8.60
CA ALA A 89 4.27 6.35 7.65
C ALA A 89 2.96 6.49 6.85
N MET A 90 2.33 5.38 6.47
CA MET A 90 1.04 5.39 5.79
C MET A 90 -0.09 5.84 6.72
N ASP A 91 -0.08 5.39 7.97
CA ASP A 91 -1.05 5.84 8.99
C ASP A 91 -0.94 7.35 9.25
N ALA A 92 0.30 7.88 9.25
CA ALA A 92 0.55 9.31 9.35
C ALA A 92 0.03 10.07 8.12
N LEU A 93 0.22 9.55 6.91
CA LEU A 93 -0.35 10.12 5.68
C LEU A 93 -1.89 10.08 5.66
N VAL A 94 -2.50 9.01 6.17
CA VAL A 94 -3.97 8.93 6.34
C VAL A 94 -4.46 10.00 7.32
N SER A 95 -3.75 10.17 8.43
CA SER A 95 -4.04 11.23 9.41
C SER A 95 -3.87 12.63 8.80
N TYR A 96 -2.86 12.79 7.93
CA TYR A 96 -2.63 14.03 7.19
C TYR A 96 -3.77 14.31 6.21
N TYR A 97 -4.23 13.29 5.46
CA TYR A 97 -5.39 13.39 4.57
C TYR A 97 -6.65 13.86 5.30
N GLN A 98 -6.90 13.33 6.51
CA GLN A 98 -8.02 13.73 7.34
C GLN A 98 -7.97 15.23 7.71
N MET A 99 -6.78 15.75 8.00
CA MET A 99 -6.58 17.16 8.42
C MET A 99 -6.51 18.14 7.25
N GLU A 100 -6.02 17.71 6.09
CA GLU A 100 -5.86 18.56 4.91
C GLU A 100 -7.22 19.04 4.41
N THR A 101 -7.34 20.30 3.99
CA THR A 101 -8.61 20.86 3.47
C THR A 101 -8.53 21.20 1.99
N ARG A 102 -7.32 21.32 1.44
CA ARG A 102 -7.06 21.67 0.04
C ARG A 102 -7.20 20.44 -0.84
N TRP A 103 -8.07 20.53 -1.84
CA TRP A 103 -8.42 19.41 -2.71
C TRP A 103 -7.25 18.94 -3.60
N SER A 104 -6.43 19.88 -4.08
CA SER A 104 -5.21 19.63 -4.86
C SER A 104 -4.31 18.58 -4.20
N ILE A 105 -3.98 18.77 -2.93
CA ILE A 105 -3.14 17.85 -2.14
C ILE A 105 -3.88 16.54 -1.86
N ARG A 106 -5.17 16.61 -1.50
CA ARG A 106 -6.00 15.42 -1.26
C ARG A 106 -6.03 14.49 -2.48
N GLN A 107 -6.17 15.02 -3.69
CA GLN A 107 -6.16 14.22 -4.91
C GLN A 107 -4.85 13.44 -5.09
N VAL A 108 -3.71 14.08 -4.91
CA VAL A 108 -2.41 13.39 -5.06
C VAL A 108 -2.18 12.37 -3.94
N LEU A 109 -2.60 12.67 -2.70
CA LEU A 109 -2.57 11.69 -1.60
C LEU A 109 -3.41 10.44 -1.90
N LEU A 110 -4.59 10.63 -2.47
CA LEU A 110 -5.45 9.54 -2.92
C LEU A 110 -4.76 8.67 -3.98
N GLU A 111 -4.07 9.28 -4.95
CA GLU A 111 -3.26 8.54 -5.94
C GLU A 111 -2.11 7.76 -5.30
N VAL A 112 -1.41 8.36 -4.32
CA VAL A 112 -0.37 7.67 -3.52
C VAL A 112 -0.94 6.44 -2.83
N PHE A 113 -2.13 6.53 -2.22
CA PHE A 113 -2.77 5.37 -1.58
C PHE A 113 -3.12 4.27 -2.57
N VAL A 114 -3.64 4.62 -3.76
CA VAL A 114 -3.91 3.65 -4.84
C VAL A 114 -2.63 2.92 -5.26
N LEU A 115 -1.56 3.66 -5.56
CA LEU A 115 -0.28 3.07 -5.96
C LEU A 115 0.27 2.15 -4.87
N SER A 116 0.24 2.60 -3.62
CA SER A 116 0.72 1.83 -2.46
C SER A 116 -0.09 0.53 -2.27
N CYS A 117 -1.41 0.56 -2.50
CA CYS A 117 -2.25 -0.64 -2.46
C CYS A 117 -1.94 -1.63 -3.59
N GLY A 118 -1.57 -1.12 -4.77
CA GLY A 118 -1.14 -1.95 -5.90
C GLY A 118 0.19 -2.65 -5.65
N LEU A 119 1.09 -2.00 -4.91
CA LEU A 119 2.41 -2.56 -4.55
C LEU A 119 2.31 -3.55 -3.39
N HIS A 120 1.54 -3.21 -2.35
CA HIS A 120 1.46 -3.96 -1.10
C HIS A 120 0.03 -4.38 -0.73
N PRO A 121 -0.45 -5.58 -1.13
CA PRO A 121 -1.84 -5.98 -0.86
C PRO A 121 -2.25 -6.01 0.62
N LEU A 122 -1.33 -6.28 1.57
CA LEU A 122 -1.69 -6.24 3.01
C LEU A 122 -1.92 -4.82 3.54
N LEU A 123 -1.43 -3.79 2.84
CA LEU A 123 -1.66 -2.40 3.21
C LEU A 123 -3.16 -2.06 3.11
N ILE A 124 -3.87 -2.69 2.16
CA ILE A 124 -5.32 -2.52 2.00
C ILE A 124 -6.04 -2.79 3.32
N THR A 125 -5.65 -3.86 4.03
CA THR A 125 -6.24 -4.20 5.33
C THR A 125 -5.94 -3.13 6.39
N SER A 126 -4.73 -2.58 6.42
CA SER A 126 -4.38 -1.48 7.33
C SER A 126 -5.22 -0.23 7.02
N LEU A 127 -5.29 0.18 5.74
CA LEU A 127 -6.06 1.34 5.31
C LEU A 127 -7.57 1.18 5.54
N LEU A 128 -8.14 -0.01 5.33
CA LEU A 128 -9.56 -0.29 5.60
C LEU A 128 -9.92 -0.25 7.09
N ASN A 129 -8.95 -0.50 7.97
CA ASN A 129 -9.12 -0.38 9.42
C ASN A 129 -8.80 1.03 9.95
N SER A 130 -8.36 1.94 9.08
CA SER A 130 -8.07 3.33 9.43
C SER A 130 -9.31 4.23 9.29
N VAL A 131 -9.13 5.54 9.48
CA VAL A 131 -10.17 6.54 9.25
C VAL A 131 -10.40 6.85 7.76
N LEU A 132 -9.52 6.37 6.87
CA LEU A 132 -9.56 6.64 5.44
C LEU A 132 -10.92 6.32 4.78
N PRO A 133 -11.58 5.17 5.04
CA PRO A 133 -12.86 4.86 4.41
C PRO A 133 -13.97 5.84 4.81
N GLN A 134 -13.94 6.32 6.06
CA GLN A 134 -14.92 7.30 6.55
C GLN A 134 -14.72 8.66 5.88
N GLU A 135 -13.46 9.12 5.78
CA GLU A 135 -13.12 10.39 5.14
C GLU A 135 -13.42 10.35 3.64
N LEU A 136 -13.07 9.24 2.97
CA LEU A 136 -13.40 9.03 1.57
C LEU A 136 -14.91 9.08 1.37
N GLY A 137 -15.70 8.37 2.19
CA GLY A 137 -17.15 8.39 2.16
C GLY A 137 -17.75 9.80 2.30
N ARG A 138 -17.16 10.64 3.16
CA ARG A 138 -17.56 12.05 3.28
C ARG A 138 -17.28 12.81 1.99
N ASP A 139 -16.11 12.63 1.40
CA ASP A 139 -15.68 13.36 0.21
C ASP A 139 -16.53 12.99 -1.03
N ILE A 140 -16.99 11.72 -1.15
CA ILE A 140 -17.96 11.29 -2.17
C ILE A 140 -19.27 12.06 -2.03
N LEU A 141 -19.78 12.15 -0.80
CA LEU A 141 -21.07 12.76 -0.52
C LEU A 141 -21.04 14.28 -0.64
N SER A 142 -19.86 14.90 -0.56
CA SER A 142 -19.68 16.35 -0.70
C SER A 142 -19.44 16.84 -2.12
N ASP A 143 -19.73 16.03 -3.15
CA ASP A 143 -19.72 16.42 -4.57
C ASP A 143 -18.33 16.84 -5.09
N SER A 144 -17.29 16.08 -4.70
CA SER A 144 -15.93 16.24 -5.21
C SER A 144 -15.70 15.30 -6.41
N ASP A 145 -15.08 15.81 -7.48
CA ASP A 145 -15.02 15.25 -8.84
C ASP A 145 -15.10 13.71 -8.94
N GLU A 146 -16.18 13.25 -9.59
CA GLU A 146 -16.67 11.88 -9.75
C GLU A 146 -15.61 10.85 -10.22
N PHE A 147 -14.54 11.31 -10.90
CA PHE A 147 -13.53 10.48 -11.57
C PHE A 147 -12.46 9.90 -10.63
N THR A 148 -12.02 10.65 -9.62
CA THR A 148 -10.91 10.22 -8.73
C THR A 148 -11.38 9.16 -7.72
N ILE A 149 -12.62 9.33 -7.25
CA ILE A 149 -13.25 8.50 -6.23
C ILE A 149 -13.64 7.13 -6.79
N THR A 150 -14.12 7.06 -8.04
CA THR A 150 -14.44 5.79 -8.70
C THR A 150 -13.20 4.92 -8.92
N SER A 151 -12.05 5.52 -9.23
CA SER A 151 -10.78 4.78 -9.37
C SER A 151 -10.36 4.14 -8.04
N LEU A 152 -10.43 4.87 -6.93
CA LEU A 152 -10.13 4.35 -5.59
C LEU A 152 -11.06 3.22 -5.14
N ILE A 153 -12.37 3.39 -5.35
CA ILE A 153 -13.36 2.36 -5.06
C ILE A 153 -13.09 1.11 -5.90
N SER A 154 -12.74 1.27 -7.18
CA SER A 154 -12.39 0.15 -8.04
C SER A 154 -11.11 -0.57 -7.57
N CYS A 155 -10.08 0.15 -7.15
CA CYS A 155 -8.82 -0.44 -6.69
C CYS A 155 -8.91 -1.06 -5.28
N ILE A 156 -9.77 -0.54 -4.39
CA ILE A 156 -9.94 -1.07 -3.02
C ILE A 156 -10.96 -2.22 -3.01
N LEU A 157 -12.05 -2.14 -3.79
CA LEU A 157 -13.12 -3.15 -3.75
C LEU A 157 -12.91 -4.30 -4.75
N ILE A 158 -12.32 -4.09 -5.93
CA ILE A 158 -12.23 -5.16 -6.94
C ILE A 158 -11.24 -6.27 -6.54
N PRO A 159 -10.04 -6.01 -5.99
CA PRO A 159 -9.15 -7.09 -5.55
C PRO A 159 -9.74 -7.90 -4.38
N GLY A 160 -10.45 -7.23 -3.47
CA GLY A 160 -11.13 -7.88 -2.33
C GLY A 160 -12.30 -8.76 -2.77
N VAL A 161 -13.12 -8.30 -3.71
CA VAL A 161 -14.26 -9.07 -4.22
C VAL A 161 -13.81 -10.14 -5.22
N CYS A 162 -12.79 -9.90 -6.05
CA CYS A 162 -12.23 -10.91 -6.95
C CYS A 162 -11.52 -12.04 -6.20
N SER A 163 -10.86 -11.78 -5.07
CA SER A 163 -10.24 -12.83 -4.25
C SER A 163 -11.27 -13.75 -3.58
N LEU A 164 -12.43 -13.20 -3.20
CA LEU A 164 -13.57 -13.96 -2.65
C LEU A 164 -14.33 -14.73 -3.73
N LEU A 165 -14.47 -14.16 -4.93
CA LEU A 165 -15.15 -14.81 -6.07
C LEU A 165 -14.28 -15.86 -6.77
N TRP A 166 -12.95 -15.68 -6.81
CA TRP A 166 -12.02 -16.69 -7.34
C TRP A 166 -11.93 -17.92 -6.43
N SER A 167 -11.96 -17.71 -5.11
CA SER A 167 -12.03 -18.79 -4.12
C SER A 167 -13.36 -19.56 -4.20
N SER A 168 -14.47 -18.87 -4.50
CA SER A 168 -15.78 -19.53 -4.73
C SER A 168 -15.89 -20.21 -6.09
N SER A 169 -15.23 -19.68 -7.13
CA SER A 169 -15.26 -20.28 -8.48
C SER A 169 -14.36 -21.51 -8.62
N SER A 170 -13.28 -21.59 -7.84
CA SER A 170 -12.38 -22.77 -7.81
C SER A 170 -13.02 -23.99 -7.15
N ALA A 171 -14.08 -23.81 -6.33
CA ALA A 171 -14.82 -24.89 -5.71
C ALA A 171 -15.86 -25.55 -6.66
N HIS A 172 -16.17 -24.94 -7.80
CA HIS A 172 -17.22 -25.40 -8.72
C HIS A 172 -16.72 -25.90 -10.09
N TYR A 173 -15.40 -25.90 -10.34
CA TYR A 173 -14.83 -26.44 -11.58
C TYR A 173 -13.83 -27.58 -11.30
N PHE A 174 -14.36 -28.76 -10.97
CA PHE A 174 -13.65 -30.02 -11.16
C PHE A 174 -14.48 -30.93 -12.09
N PRO A 175 -14.30 -30.85 -13.42
CA PRO A 175 -14.76 -31.91 -14.30
C PRO A 175 -13.64 -32.94 -14.42
N ALA A 176 -13.73 -34.03 -13.67
CA ALA A 176 -12.98 -35.26 -13.99
C ALA A 176 -13.98 -36.38 -14.25
N GLN A 177 -14.65 -36.30 -15.41
CA GLN A 177 -15.26 -37.47 -16.01
C GLN A 177 -14.21 -38.29 -16.77
N LEU A 178 -14.31 -39.61 -16.60
CA LEU A 178 -13.80 -40.69 -17.44
C LEU A 178 -12.30 -41.06 -17.36
N CYS A 179 -12.02 -42.16 -16.65
CA CYS A 179 -11.18 -43.22 -17.18
C CYS A 179 -11.96 -44.54 -17.15
N ALA A 180 -12.74 -44.78 -18.20
CA ALA A 180 -13.13 -46.12 -18.60
C ALA A 180 -12.00 -46.67 -19.48
N THR A 181 -11.50 -47.89 -19.23
CA THR A 181 -11.56 -49.03 -20.18
C THR A 181 -10.67 -50.24 -19.81
N THR A 182 -11.35 -51.37 -19.57
CA THR A 182 -11.08 -52.77 -20.00
C THR A 182 -9.84 -53.61 -19.62
N ARG A 183 -10.16 -54.92 -19.46
CA ARG A 183 -9.41 -56.20 -19.61
C ARG A 183 -8.78 -56.78 -18.32
N ALA A 184 -8.85 -58.09 -18.02
CA ALA A 184 -9.20 -59.28 -18.79
C ALA A 184 -9.56 -60.48 -17.86
N ARG A 185 -10.18 -61.52 -18.47
CA ARG A 185 -10.45 -62.87 -17.97
C ARG A 185 -9.30 -63.54 -17.19
N SER A 186 -9.65 -64.32 -16.16
CA SER A 186 -9.43 -65.78 -16.12
C SER A 186 -10.48 -66.43 -15.24
#